data_AF-A0A017THL8-F1
#
_entry.id   AF-A0A017THL8-F1
#
_cell.length_a   1.000
_cell.length_b   1.000
_cell.length_c   1.000
_cell.angle_alpha   90.00
_cell.angle_beta   90.00
_cell.angle_gamma   90.00
#
_symmetry.space_group_name_H-M   'P 1'
#
loop_
_entity.id
_entity.type
_entity.pdbx_description
1 polymer ?
#
loop_
_entity_poly.entity_id
_entity_poly.type
_entity_poly.pdbx_seq_one_letter_code
_entity_poly.pdbx_strand_id
1 'polypeptide(L)'
;MDFDGAGWVVGRVDLMPVAEAWSVLSPDPEARVDEARWAHVATAFFRVDLGVVQKKSYASGATPLADALEVDVGWRGGATTRVRMVTVPFDRADAVRAAAARSVAAIGGAGMDALVARAKRVWQVRAAVEEGGDARAPLALAAVLAAALQAPIVPPDEVAIFGVKGARERLEARGLRA
;
A
#
# COMPACT_ATOMS: atom_id res chain seq x y z
N MET A 1 -3.22 -2.85 -18.51
CA MET A 1 -4.42 -2.98 -17.65
C MET A 1 -5.48 -2.14 -18.29
N ASP A 2 -6.66 -2.71 -18.52
CA ASP A 2 -7.77 -1.96 -19.09
C ASP A 2 -8.65 -1.43 -17.97
N PHE A 3 -9.21 -0.24 -18.15
CA PHE A 3 -10.03 0.43 -17.16
C PHE A 3 -11.39 0.79 -17.75
N ASP A 4 -12.45 0.69 -16.95
CA ASP A 4 -13.79 1.12 -17.34
C ASP A 4 -13.97 2.65 -17.25
N GLY A 5 -15.17 3.14 -17.53
CA GLY A 5 -15.49 4.58 -17.45
C GLY A 5 -15.42 5.18 -16.04
N ALA A 6 -15.36 4.36 -14.99
CA ALA A 6 -15.13 4.77 -13.61
C ALA A 6 -13.65 4.68 -13.20
N GLY A 7 -12.79 4.23 -14.12
CA GLY A 7 -11.36 4.04 -13.88
C GLY A 7 -11.04 2.76 -13.12
N TRP A 8 -11.97 1.82 -12.98
CA TRP A 8 -11.74 0.53 -12.30
C TRP A 8 -11.19 -0.49 -13.28
N VAL A 9 -10.33 -1.40 -12.81
CA VAL A 9 -9.78 -2.44 -13.68
C VAL A 9 -10.89 -3.33 -14.24
N VAL A 10 -10.83 -3.58 -15.54
CA VAL A 10 -11.66 -4.58 -16.22
C VAL A 10 -11.00 -5.95 -16.12
N GLY A 11 -11.78 -6.94 -15.66
CA GLY A 11 -11.33 -8.33 -15.58
C GLY A 11 -10.74 -8.71 -14.22
N ARG A 12 -9.85 -9.71 -14.23
CA ARG A 12 -9.29 -10.30 -13.01
C ARG A 12 -8.12 -9.46 -12.50
N VAL A 13 -8.16 -9.14 -11.21
CA VAL A 13 -7.04 -8.52 -10.48
C VAL A 13 -6.42 -9.60 -9.60
N ASP A 14 -5.18 -9.97 -9.92
CA ASP A 14 -4.39 -10.90 -9.12
C ASP A 14 -3.48 -10.15 -8.15
N LEU A 15 -3.32 -10.74 -6.96
CA LEU A 15 -2.30 -10.32 -6.01
C LEU A 15 -0.91 -10.62 -6.56
N MET A 16 0.05 -9.78 -6.19
CA MET A 16 1.47 -10.02 -6.42
C MET A 16 1.99 -11.08 -5.44
N PRO A 17 3.04 -11.84 -5.81
CA PRO A 17 3.76 -12.68 -4.86
C PRO A 17 4.15 -11.87 -3.63
N VAL A 18 4.03 -12.46 -2.43
CA VAL A 18 4.34 -11.76 -1.18
C VAL A 18 5.75 -11.20 -1.18
N ALA A 19 6.71 -11.94 -1.75
CA ALA A 19 8.10 -11.53 -1.89
C ALA A 19 8.34 -10.34 -2.83
N GLU A 20 7.32 -9.88 -3.56
CA GLU A 20 7.42 -8.80 -4.55
C GLU A 20 6.59 -7.56 -4.17
N ALA A 21 5.92 -7.56 -3.01
CA ALA A 21 5.05 -6.44 -2.63
C ALA A 21 4.97 -6.18 -1.12
N TRP A 22 4.96 -4.89 -0.77
CA TRP A 22 4.59 -4.43 0.56
C TRP A 22 3.07 -4.60 0.72
N SER A 23 2.61 -5.34 1.73
CA SER A 23 1.19 -5.60 1.94
C SER A 23 0.66 -4.80 3.14
N VAL A 24 -0.20 -3.83 2.90
CA VAL A 24 -0.85 -2.99 3.91
C VAL A 24 -2.22 -3.59 4.26
N LEU A 25 -2.43 -3.92 5.53
CA LEU A 25 -3.61 -4.68 5.99
C LEU A 25 -4.65 -3.75 6.62
N SER A 26 -5.59 -3.27 5.81
CA SER A 26 -6.57 -2.26 6.23
C SER A 26 -7.75 -2.88 6.99
N PRO A 27 -8.21 -2.27 8.11
CA PRO A 27 -9.48 -2.63 8.73
C PRO A 27 -10.70 -2.13 7.94
N ASP A 28 -10.49 -1.21 6.99
CA ASP A 28 -11.51 -0.69 6.10
C ASP A 28 -11.79 -1.70 4.97
N PRO A 29 -13.05 -2.14 4.77
CA PRO A 29 -13.40 -3.09 3.71
C PRO A 29 -13.49 -2.46 2.32
N GLU A 30 -13.49 -1.13 2.19
CA GLU A 30 -13.68 -0.43 0.91
C GLU A 30 -12.41 -0.40 0.05
N ALA A 31 -12.56 -0.61 -1.26
CA ALA A 31 -11.49 -0.43 -2.25
C ALA A 31 -11.37 1.04 -2.72
N ARG A 32 -11.88 1.99 -1.93
CA ARG A 32 -11.93 3.40 -2.29
C ARG A 32 -10.53 4.02 -2.27
N VAL A 33 -10.19 4.70 -3.34
CA VAL A 33 -8.99 5.52 -3.47
C VAL A 33 -9.36 6.94 -3.07
N ASP A 34 -8.94 7.34 -1.86
CA ASP A 34 -9.10 8.71 -1.35
C ASP A 34 -7.83 9.51 -1.62
N GLU A 35 -7.69 9.95 -2.87
CA GLU A 35 -6.49 10.64 -3.37
C GLU A 35 -6.16 11.87 -2.53
N ALA A 36 -7.16 12.67 -2.14
CA ALA A 36 -6.95 13.88 -1.34
C ALA A 36 -6.38 13.55 0.04
N ARG A 37 -6.93 12.53 0.72
CA ARG A 37 -6.41 12.09 2.02
C ARG A 37 -5.01 11.51 1.89
N TRP A 38 -4.74 10.70 0.87
CA TRP A 38 -3.43 10.10 0.67
C TRP A 38 -2.36 11.15 0.36
N ALA A 39 -2.67 12.11 -0.52
CA ALA A 39 -1.79 13.24 -0.83
C ALA A 39 -1.51 14.09 0.42
N HIS A 40 -2.55 14.40 1.21
CA HIS A 40 -2.37 15.14 2.47
C HIS A 40 -1.44 14.41 3.44
N VAL A 41 -1.65 13.11 3.66
CA VAL A 41 -0.81 12.29 4.54
C VAL A 41 0.62 12.20 4.01
N ALA A 42 0.80 12.03 2.71
CA ALA A 42 2.11 11.98 2.07
C ALA A 42 2.92 13.25 2.31
N THR A 43 2.32 14.42 2.08
CA THR A 43 3.01 15.69 2.28
C THR A 43 3.25 15.96 3.78
N ALA A 44 2.24 15.76 4.62
CA ALA A 44 2.31 16.11 6.04
C ALA A 44 3.27 15.24 6.85
N PHE A 45 3.33 13.93 6.56
CA PHE A 45 4.09 12.97 7.39
C PHE A 45 5.37 12.46 6.73
N PHE A 46 5.45 12.49 5.40
CA PHE A 46 6.55 11.86 4.66
C PHE A 46 7.28 12.82 3.71
N ARG A 47 6.80 14.07 3.55
CA ARG A 47 7.33 15.05 2.58
C ARG A 47 7.37 14.51 1.14
N VAL A 48 6.36 13.70 0.81
CA VAL A 48 6.16 13.06 -0.49
C VAL A 48 4.99 13.71 -1.19
N ASP A 49 5.10 13.85 -2.51
CA ASP A 49 4.00 14.21 -3.39
C ASP A 49 3.43 12.93 -4.00
N LEU A 50 2.11 12.73 -3.90
CA LEU A 50 1.42 11.60 -4.52
C LEU A 50 0.41 12.09 -5.56
N GLY A 51 0.33 11.39 -6.68
CA GLY A 51 -0.72 11.54 -7.68
C GLY A 51 -1.24 10.19 -8.13
N VAL A 52 -2.55 9.99 -8.09
CA VAL A 52 -3.15 8.75 -8.62
C VAL A 52 -3.26 8.88 -10.14
N VAL A 53 -2.68 7.93 -10.88
CA VAL A 53 -2.61 8.02 -12.35
C VAL A 53 -3.99 7.82 -12.98
N GLN A 54 -4.78 6.88 -12.46
CA GLN A 54 -6.13 6.63 -12.95
C GLN A 54 -7.15 7.38 -12.11
N LYS A 55 -7.91 8.29 -12.73
CA LYS A 55 -9.01 8.97 -12.07
C LYS A 55 -10.11 7.98 -11.69
N LYS A 56 -10.22 7.67 -10.40
CA LYS A 56 -11.23 6.75 -9.86
C LYS A 56 -12.53 7.50 -9.55
N SER A 57 -13.66 6.97 -10.01
CA SER A 57 -15.00 7.49 -9.72
C SER A 57 -15.79 6.50 -8.85
N TYR A 58 -16.57 7.03 -7.91
CA TYR A 58 -17.39 6.24 -6.97
C TYR A 58 -18.79 6.86 -6.83
N ALA A 59 -19.40 7.28 -7.95
CA ALA A 59 -20.60 8.11 -7.99
C ALA A 59 -21.83 7.50 -7.27
N SER A 60 -21.98 6.17 -7.30
CA SER A 60 -23.08 5.45 -6.62
C SER A 60 -22.72 4.99 -5.21
N GLY A 61 -21.53 5.35 -4.70
CA GLY A 61 -20.99 4.84 -3.44
C GLY A 61 -20.43 3.42 -3.54
N ALA A 62 -20.69 2.68 -4.63
CA ALA A 62 -20.10 1.36 -4.85
C ALA A 62 -18.58 1.44 -5.00
N THR A 63 -17.89 0.41 -4.51
CA THR A 63 -16.47 0.18 -4.73
C THR A 63 -16.26 -1.19 -5.37
N PRO A 64 -15.25 -1.36 -6.22
CA PRO A 64 -14.98 -2.66 -6.83
C PRO A 64 -14.51 -3.65 -5.77
N LEU A 65 -14.77 -4.93 -6.00
CA LEU A 65 -14.32 -5.99 -5.09
C LEU A 65 -12.78 -6.02 -5.00
N ALA A 66 -12.13 -5.92 -6.16
CA ALA A 66 -10.69 -5.83 -6.33
C ALA A 66 -10.38 -4.77 -7.40
N ASP A 67 -9.25 -4.09 -7.27
CA ASP A 67 -8.84 -3.05 -8.22
C ASP A 67 -7.31 -2.97 -8.30
N ALA A 68 -6.81 -2.35 -9.37
CA ALA A 68 -5.41 -1.96 -9.49
C ALA A 68 -5.30 -0.51 -9.93
N LEU A 69 -4.17 0.08 -9.60
CA LEU A 69 -3.85 1.44 -9.98
C LEU A 69 -2.34 1.65 -9.96
N GLU A 70 -1.95 2.74 -10.59
CA GLU A 70 -0.60 3.27 -10.52
C GLU A 70 -0.66 4.60 -9.78
N VAL A 71 0.39 4.84 -8.98
CA VAL A 71 0.55 6.06 -8.22
C VAL A 71 1.92 6.64 -8.56
N ASP A 72 1.94 7.90 -8.93
CA ASP A 72 3.16 8.68 -9.03
C ASP A 72 3.59 9.12 -7.64
N VAL A 73 4.84 8.79 -7.30
CA VAL A 73 5.46 9.11 -6.02
C VAL A 73 6.64 10.03 -6.31
N GLY A 74 6.52 11.29 -5.90
CA GLY A 74 7.55 12.31 -6.07
C GLY A 74 8.10 12.80 -4.74
N TRP A 75 9.31 13.33 -4.80
CA TRP A 75 9.85 14.17 -3.72
C TRP A 75 9.77 15.62 -4.16
N ARG A 76 9.63 16.53 -3.22
CA ARG A 76 9.41 17.96 -3.47
C ARG A 76 10.30 18.52 -4.59
N GLY A 77 9.70 18.83 -5.75
CA GLY A 77 10.38 19.41 -6.91
C GLY A 77 11.28 18.46 -7.72
N GLY A 78 11.24 17.17 -7.45
CA GLY A 78 12.01 16.13 -8.14
C GLY A 78 11.17 15.32 -9.15
N ALA A 79 11.84 14.36 -9.81
CA ALA A 79 11.18 13.40 -10.69
C ALA A 79 10.24 12.48 -9.90
N THR A 80 9.15 12.06 -10.54
CA THR A 80 8.22 11.08 -9.98
C THR A 80 8.63 9.66 -10.34
N THR A 81 8.32 8.73 -9.45
CA THR A 81 8.46 7.29 -9.65
C THR A 81 7.08 6.67 -9.69
N ARG A 82 6.76 5.96 -10.77
CA ARG A 82 5.48 5.26 -10.89
C ARG A 82 5.53 3.94 -10.15
N VAL A 83 4.56 3.73 -9.26
CA VAL A 83 4.44 2.51 -8.46
C VAL A 83 3.09 1.86 -8.70
N ARG A 84 3.11 0.56 -9.03
CA ARG A 84 1.89 -0.24 -9.18
C ARG A 84 1.36 -0.69 -7.82
N MET A 85 0.05 -0.63 -7.67
CA MET A 85 -0.68 -1.11 -6.50
C MET A 85 -1.90 -1.93 -6.90
N VAL A 86 -2.23 -2.94 -6.10
CA VAL A 86 -3.48 -3.70 -6.21
C VAL A 86 -4.18 -3.77 -4.86
N THR A 87 -5.49 -3.97 -4.88
CA THR A 87 -6.29 -4.15 -3.66
C THR A 87 -7.31 -5.26 -3.82
N VAL A 88 -7.45 -6.10 -2.79
CA VAL A 88 -8.43 -7.20 -2.74
C VAL A 88 -8.92 -7.43 -1.31
N PRO A 89 -10.08 -8.08 -1.10
CA PRO A 89 -10.55 -8.46 0.24
C PRO A 89 -9.55 -9.39 0.94
N PHE A 90 -9.32 -9.20 2.24
CA PHE A 90 -8.29 -9.95 2.97
C PHE A 90 -8.58 -11.45 3.07
N ASP A 91 -9.86 -11.82 3.12
CA ASP A 91 -10.33 -13.21 3.11
C ASP A 91 -10.05 -13.95 1.79
N ARG A 92 -9.70 -13.22 0.72
CA ARG A 92 -9.27 -13.78 -0.57
C ARG A 92 -7.74 -13.76 -0.78
N ALA A 93 -6.99 -13.36 0.24
CA ALA A 93 -5.55 -13.15 0.16
C ALA A 93 -4.75 -14.18 0.98
N ASP A 94 -4.96 -15.48 0.74
CA ASP A 94 -4.41 -16.56 1.59
C ASP A 94 -2.89 -16.50 1.77
N ALA A 95 -2.14 -16.22 0.70
CA ALA A 95 -0.69 -16.08 0.79
C ALA A 95 -0.27 -14.93 1.71
N VAL A 96 -0.96 -13.79 1.63
CA VAL A 96 -0.72 -12.62 2.48
C VAL A 96 -1.15 -12.89 3.91
N ARG A 97 -2.29 -13.57 4.14
CA ARG A 97 -2.74 -14.00 5.47
C ARG A 97 -1.70 -14.88 6.16
N ALA A 98 -1.17 -15.87 5.44
CA ALA A 98 -0.14 -16.76 5.95
C ALA A 98 1.16 -15.99 6.26
N ALA A 99 1.56 -15.05 5.39
CA ALA A 99 2.73 -14.21 5.62
C ALA A 99 2.57 -13.28 6.83
N ALA A 100 1.40 -12.64 6.98
CA ALA A 100 1.07 -11.80 8.12
C ALA A 100 1.14 -12.60 9.42
N ALA A 101 0.55 -13.80 9.47
CA ALA A 101 0.59 -14.68 10.64
C ALA A 101 2.04 -15.03 11.05
N ARG A 102 2.89 -15.41 10.09
CA ARG A 102 4.33 -15.66 10.36
C ARG A 102 5.03 -14.40 10.87
N SER A 103 4.74 -13.26 10.27
CA SER A 103 5.40 -12.00 10.61
C SER A 103 5.01 -11.47 11.99
N VAL A 104 3.74 -11.67 12.38
CA VAL A 104 3.24 -11.39 13.74
C VAL A 104 3.90 -12.33 14.76
N ALA A 105 4.00 -13.62 14.45
CA ALA A 105 4.63 -14.60 15.33
C ALA A 105 6.11 -14.26 15.59
N ALA A 106 6.84 -13.79 14.57
CA ALA A 106 8.24 -13.41 14.67
C ALA A 106 8.52 -12.24 15.64
N ILE A 107 7.51 -11.42 15.94
CA ILE A 107 7.61 -10.31 16.90
C ILE A 107 6.84 -10.58 18.20
N GLY A 108 6.37 -11.82 18.42
CA GLY A 108 5.62 -12.20 19.62
C GLY A 108 4.26 -11.52 19.78
N GLY A 109 3.62 -11.07 18.69
CA GLY A 109 2.27 -10.51 18.75
C GLY A 109 2.18 -9.13 19.41
N ALA A 110 3.17 -8.25 19.27
CA ALA A 110 3.25 -6.91 19.88
C ALA A 110 2.15 -5.91 19.41
N GLY A 111 0.87 -6.22 19.64
CA GLY A 111 -0.31 -5.49 19.19
C GLY A 111 -0.63 -5.65 17.71
N MET A 112 0.31 -6.15 16.90
CA MET A 112 0.12 -6.38 15.46
C MET A 112 -0.83 -7.54 15.17
N ASP A 113 -0.92 -8.51 16.07
CA ASP A 113 -1.90 -9.59 16.04
C ASP A 113 -3.34 -9.06 16.03
N ALA A 114 -3.66 -8.10 16.90
CA ALA A 114 -4.96 -7.44 16.94
C ALA A 114 -5.23 -6.63 15.66
N LEU A 115 -4.19 -5.98 15.09
CA LEU A 115 -4.30 -5.26 13.83
C LEU A 115 -4.55 -6.19 12.63
N VAL A 116 -3.90 -7.35 12.60
CA VAL A 116 -4.11 -8.36 11.56
C VAL A 116 -5.49 -9.00 11.70
N ALA A 117 -5.94 -9.29 12.92
CA ALA A 117 -7.25 -9.89 13.19
C ALA A 117 -8.42 -9.01 12.71
N ARG A 118 -8.26 -7.69 12.74
CA ARG A 118 -9.28 -6.73 12.27
C ARG A 118 -9.20 -6.40 10.77
N ALA A 119 -8.18 -6.89 10.07
CA ALA A 119 -7.98 -6.54 8.66
C ALA A 119 -9.11 -7.12 7.80
N LYS A 120 -9.62 -6.30 6.88
CA LYS A 120 -10.69 -6.64 5.93
C LYS A 120 -10.24 -6.55 4.49
N ARG A 121 -9.16 -5.80 4.22
CA ARG A 121 -8.63 -5.58 2.88
C ARG A 121 -7.11 -5.54 2.87
N VAL A 122 -6.52 -6.00 1.77
CA VAL A 122 -5.09 -5.89 1.50
C VAL A 122 -4.88 -4.90 0.39
N TRP A 123 -3.95 -3.97 0.61
CA TRP A 123 -3.36 -3.16 -0.45
C TRP A 123 -1.91 -3.62 -0.64
N GLN A 124 -1.58 -4.14 -1.82
CA GLN A 124 -0.21 -4.52 -2.14
C GLN A 124 0.43 -3.47 -3.03
N VAL A 125 1.58 -2.96 -2.60
CA VAL A 125 2.41 -2.02 -3.34
C VAL A 125 3.62 -2.76 -3.90
N ARG A 126 3.79 -2.75 -5.23
CA ARG A 126 4.90 -3.47 -5.90
C ARG A 126 6.24 -2.96 -5.39
N ALA A 127 7.11 -3.87 -4.96
CA ALA A 127 8.42 -3.53 -4.39
C ALA A 127 9.44 -3.13 -5.47
N ALA A 128 9.36 -3.72 -6.66
CA ALA A 128 10.19 -3.35 -7.79
C ALA A 128 9.73 -2.01 -8.41
N VAL A 129 10.70 -1.20 -8.82
CA VAL A 129 10.50 -0.04 -9.68
C VAL A 129 10.95 -0.45 -11.08
N GLU A 130 10.11 -0.25 -12.10
CA GLU A 130 10.34 -0.79 -13.45
C GLU A 130 11.64 -0.28 -14.09
N GLU A 131 11.96 1.02 -13.95
CA GLU A 131 13.22 1.61 -14.45
C GLU A 131 13.45 3.01 -13.84
N GLY A 132 14.71 3.42 -13.63
CA GLY A 132 15.14 4.81 -13.40
C GLY A 132 14.56 5.57 -12.19
N GLY A 133 13.61 4.97 -11.45
CA GLY A 133 12.90 5.62 -10.36
C GLY A 133 13.56 5.38 -8.99
N ASP A 134 13.10 6.17 -8.03
CA ASP A 134 13.58 6.11 -6.66
C ASP A 134 13.13 4.82 -5.97
N ALA A 135 14.08 3.96 -5.59
CA ALA A 135 13.80 2.70 -4.91
C ALA A 135 13.07 2.84 -3.55
N ARG A 136 13.02 4.06 -3.00
CA ARG A 136 12.27 4.36 -1.77
C ARG A 136 10.77 4.55 -2.03
N ALA A 137 10.37 4.83 -3.27
CA ALA A 137 8.99 5.17 -3.61
C ALA A 137 7.96 4.09 -3.23
N PRO A 138 8.18 2.78 -3.46
CA PRO A 138 7.27 1.74 -3.00
C PRO A 138 7.03 1.73 -1.49
N LEU A 139 8.10 1.81 -0.70
CA LEU A 139 7.99 1.85 0.75
C LEU A 139 7.33 3.15 1.22
N ALA A 140 7.60 4.28 0.57
CA ALA A 140 6.97 5.55 0.88
C ALA A 140 5.45 5.48 0.66
N LEU A 141 5.00 4.94 -0.48
CA LEU A 141 3.59 4.72 -0.76
C LEU A 141 2.96 3.77 0.27
N ALA A 142 3.60 2.64 0.59
CA ALA A 142 3.12 1.71 1.61
C ALA A 142 2.99 2.39 2.99
N ALA A 143 3.94 3.25 3.36
CA ALA A 143 3.93 4.00 4.61
C ALA A 143 2.79 5.03 4.66
N VAL A 144 2.52 5.73 3.55
CA VAL A 144 1.39 6.65 3.41
C VAL A 144 0.08 5.92 3.59
N LEU A 145 -0.10 4.78 2.91
CA LEU A 145 -1.30 3.97 3.04
C LEU A 145 -1.47 3.44 4.46
N ALA A 146 -0.41 2.95 5.09
CA ALA A 146 -0.43 2.50 6.48
C ALA A 146 -0.86 3.62 7.43
N ALA A 147 -0.40 4.85 7.21
CA ALA A 147 -0.78 6.01 8.00
C ALA A 147 -2.22 6.44 7.75
N ALA A 148 -2.63 6.50 6.47
CA ALA A 148 -3.99 6.85 6.09
C ALA A 148 -5.00 5.82 6.61
N LEU A 149 -4.70 4.53 6.52
CA LEU A 149 -5.62 3.42 6.82
C LEU A 149 -5.46 2.87 8.24
N GLN A 150 -4.51 3.39 9.03
CA GLN A 150 -4.17 2.88 10.37
C GLN A 150 -3.89 1.36 10.35
N ALA A 151 -3.05 0.96 9.41
CA ALA A 151 -2.83 -0.42 9.02
C ALA A 151 -1.36 -0.86 9.25
N PRO A 152 -1.10 -2.12 9.60
CA PRO A 152 0.24 -2.67 9.60
C PRO A 152 0.69 -3.02 8.17
N ILE A 153 2.01 -3.12 7.99
CA ILE A 153 2.69 -3.45 6.74
C ILE A 153 3.42 -4.78 6.93
N VAL A 154 3.09 -5.76 6.08
CA VAL A 154 3.88 -6.97 5.88
C VAL A 154 4.92 -6.68 4.78
N PRO A 155 6.22 -6.71 5.10
CA PRO A 155 7.27 -6.46 4.12
C PRO A 155 7.48 -7.65 3.16
N PRO A 156 7.98 -7.41 1.94
CA PRO A 156 8.27 -8.47 0.97
C PRO A 156 9.53 -9.28 1.31
N ASP A 157 10.53 -8.65 1.91
CA ASP A 157 11.90 -9.15 2.07
C ASP A 157 12.33 -9.27 3.55
N GLU A 158 11.43 -8.97 4.48
CA GLU A 158 11.72 -9.06 5.92
C GLU A 158 10.71 -9.96 6.63
N VAL A 159 11.09 -10.44 7.81
CA VAL A 159 10.23 -11.32 8.60
C VAL A 159 9.30 -10.52 9.52
N ALA A 160 9.69 -9.33 9.96
CA ALA A 160 8.94 -8.59 10.98
C ALA A 160 7.89 -7.66 10.35
N ILE A 161 6.62 -7.84 10.73
CA ILE A 161 5.54 -6.89 10.41
C ILE A 161 5.75 -5.59 11.21
N PHE A 162 5.40 -4.44 10.63
CA PHE A 162 5.57 -3.15 11.30
C PHE A 162 4.44 -2.16 10.98
N GLY A 163 4.32 -1.11 11.78
CA GLY A 163 3.42 0.02 11.53
C GLY A 163 4.15 1.22 10.96
N VAL A 164 3.45 2.36 10.89
CA VAL A 164 3.96 3.63 10.34
C VAL A 164 5.32 4.03 10.91
N LYS A 165 5.54 3.88 12.22
CA LYS A 165 6.82 4.20 12.86
C LYS A 165 7.98 3.39 12.24
N GLY A 166 7.81 2.06 12.13
CA GLY A 166 8.83 1.20 11.54
C GLY A 166 9.03 1.44 10.04
N ALA A 167 8.00 1.93 9.34
CA ALA A 167 8.13 2.37 7.95
C ALA A 167 8.97 3.64 7.83
N ARG A 168 8.79 4.62 8.72
CA ARG A 168 9.60 5.85 8.77
C ARG A 168 11.07 5.56 9.05
N GLU A 169 11.37 4.74 10.07
CA GLU A 169 12.74 4.32 10.39
C GLU A 169 13.43 3.67 9.18
N ARG A 170 12.70 2.83 8.43
CA ARG A 170 13.19 2.19 7.20
C ARG A 170 13.40 3.16 6.04
N LEU A 171 12.58 4.19 5.92
CA LEU A 171 12.76 5.25 4.91
C LEU A 171 13.97 6.15 5.27
N GLU A 172 14.13 6.49 6.56
CA GLU A 172 15.27 7.26 7.08
C GLU A 172 16.59 6.52 6.86
N ALA A 173 16.63 5.21 7.15
CA ALA A 173 17.77 4.35 6.87
C ALA A 173 18.13 4.30 5.37
N ARG A 174 17.14 4.49 4.49
CA ARG A 174 17.32 4.59 3.03
C ARG A 174 17.60 6.03 2.56
N GLY A 175 17.82 6.98 3.49
CA GLY A 175 18.23 8.34 3.18
C GLY A 175 17.09 9.35 3.03
N LEU A 176 15.85 9.02 3.40
CA LEU A 176 14.79 10.02 3.53
C LEU A 176 14.99 10.81 4.82
N ARG A 177 15.54 12.02 4.74
CA ARG A 177 15.69 12.88 5.93
C ARG A 177 14.39 13.64 6.19
N ALA A 178 13.86 13.45 7.40
CA ALA A 178 12.61 14.04 7.89
C ALA A 178 12.67 15.56 8.13
#